data_AF-A0A963FK73-F1
#
_entry.id   AF-A0A963FK73-F1
#
_cell.length_a   1.000
_cell.length_b   1.000
_cell.length_c   1.000
_cell.angle_alpha   90.00
_cell.angle_beta   90.00
_cell.angle_gamma   90.00
#
_symmetry.space_group_name_H-M   'P 1'
#
loop_
_entity.id
_entity.type
_entity.pdbx_description
1 polymer ?
#
loop_
_entity_poly.entity_id
_entity_poly.type
_entity_poly.pdbx_seq_one_letter_code
_entity_poly.pdbx_strand_id
1 'polypeptide(L)'
;MPQGAITAHLVQLIAKQVDDKGLVVWYDPEHAYGAAVAELTLPNTTVAGYDGSFLQLRKAIDPLLNDSQPPRLVVYVPLEREKTHSALIELDCAGVIMQPRQQPPACNTRLSVVARNALKPILGEDQVAEIERQVEAGKLSLTDLNALAEQGIDLSTGVVKLIFGTAHPQEVALAFLHSDQHDAAVSKKDAQKELRHLLQASFDIELPTAEALANWRVKLARHVLLTDLLAALKDQAPSSLASVSVAHSTGGIDACTRLARTWRNDRDMWDRYMTVAHQVEQELGLDQLELPVEWLTENETFLCVERALLAQVENELTKAATPLLLQRAEYRRSRFWADMIPAIQARWALISSAAEVLLTADRVAKALKQAPTSVPALVKAYADDDEPWCLLDTHHRHLESRKYHFEFAANHDHHGLEKLITKAEQRYTAVGSALAKHFITHFHQAQHPITGLLRQQAIFEKQVKPHLSAGKVAYLWVDALRFEMARELAQLLTDDFTVAIQPA
;
A
#
# COMPACT_ATOMS: atom_id res chain seq x y z
N MET A 1 -28.70 -8.80 18.99
CA MET A 1 -27.76 -7.68 18.82
C MET A 1 -28.12 -6.60 19.84
N PRO A 2 -27.22 -5.73 20.29
CA PRO A 2 -27.64 -4.57 21.06
C PRO A 2 -28.67 -3.80 20.21
N GLN A 3 -29.80 -3.48 20.82
CA GLN A 3 -30.86 -2.73 20.17
C GLN A 3 -30.34 -1.29 19.99
N GLY A 4 -30.05 -0.88 18.75
CA GLY A 4 -29.45 0.43 18.49
C GLY A 4 -30.26 1.58 19.10
N ALA A 5 -29.60 2.68 19.47
CA ALA A 5 -30.20 3.72 20.34
C ALA A 5 -31.53 4.29 19.84
N ILE A 6 -31.69 4.46 18.51
CA ILE A 6 -32.93 4.98 17.92
C ILE A 6 -34.02 3.91 17.98
N THR A 7 -33.67 2.65 17.72
CA THR A 7 -34.60 1.53 17.87
C THR A 7 -35.03 1.33 19.32
N ALA A 8 -34.12 1.46 20.28
CA ALA A 8 -34.45 1.42 21.70
C ALA A 8 -35.43 2.55 22.10
N HIS A 9 -35.22 3.77 21.58
CA HIS A 9 -36.14 4.88 21.81
C HIS A 9 -37.54 4.61 21.21
N LEU A 10 -37.61 4.09 19.99
CA LEU A 10 -38.88 3.69 19.37
C LEU A 10 -39.60 2.62 20.19
N VAL A 11 -38.89 1.60 20.66
CA VAL A 11 -39.45 0.51 21.48
C VAL A 11 -40.00 1.06 22.79
N GLN A 12 -39.29 2.00 23.44
CA GLN A 12 -39.80 2.69 24.63
C GLN A 12 -41.06 3.52 24.35
N LEU A 13 -41.12 4.19 23.19
CA LEU A 13 -42.29 4.95 22.75
C LEU A 13 -43.52 4.04 22.64
N ILE A 14 -43.37 2.89 21.95
CA ILE A 14 -44.43 1.91 21.76
C ILE A 14 -44.81 1.26 23.09
N ALA A 15 -43.83 0.84 23.90
CA ALA A 15 -44.06 0.24 25.21
C ALA A 15 -44.93 1.13 26.10
N LYS A 16 -44.64 2.44 26.13
CA LYS A 16 -45.43 3.41 26.89
C LYS A 16 -46.88 3.49 26.40
N GLN A 17 -47.10 3.47 25.08
CA GLN A 17 -48.47 3.47 24.53
C GLN A 17 -49.22 2.17 24.88
N VAL A 18 -48.54 1.03 24.87
CA VAL A 18 -49.12 -0.25 25.30
C VAL A 18 -49.46 -0.24 26.80
N ASP A 19 -48.59 0.34 27.64
CA ASP A 19 -48.85 0.44 29.09
C ASP A 19 -50.03 1.37 29.41
N ASP A 20 -50.16 2.48 28.68
CA ASP A 20 -51.21 3.47 28.90
C ASP A 20 -52.57 3.08 28.31
N LYS A 21 -52.58 2.33 27.18
CA LYS A 21 -53.79 2.08 26.36
C LYS A 21 -54.09 0.62 26.07
N GLY A 22 -53.15 -0.29 26.33
CA GLY A 22 -53.26 -1.72 25.99
C GLY A 22 -53.07 -2.00 24.51
N LEU A 23 -53.92 -1.41 23.65
CA LEU A 23 -53.97 -1.64 22.21
C LEU A 23 -53.30 -0.50 21.42
N VAL A 24 -52.30 -0.83 20.61
CA VAL A 24 -51.61 0.08 19.70
C VAL A 24 -51.79 -0.38 18.26
N VAL A 25 -52.25 0.51 17.38
CA VAL A 25 -52.28 0.29 15.93
C VAL A 25 -51.21 1.18 15.29
N TRP A 26 -50.17 0.56 14.75
CA TRP A 26 -49.01 1.24 14.20
C TRP A 26 -48.97 1.14 12.68
N TYR A 27 -49.19 2.28 12.02
CA TYR A 27 -49.05 2.43 10.57
C TYR A 27 -47.66 2.95 10.19
N ASP A 28 -46.96 2.25 9.29
CA ASP A 28 -45.63 2.60 8.77
C ASP A 28 -45.63 2.61 7.24
N PRO A 29 -46.26 3.61 6.60
CA PRO A 29 -46.32 3.71 5.15
C PRO A 29 -44.94 3.86 4.49
N GLU A 30 -43.95 4.39 5.22
CA GLU A 30 -42.58 4.63 4.75
C GLU A 30 -41.70 3.37 4.83
N HIS A 31 -42.19 2.28 5.40
CA HIS A 31 -41.46 1.03 5.63
C HIS A 31 -40.14 1.24 6.40
N ALA A 32 -40.10 2.26 7.27
CA ALA A 32 -38.89 2.67 7.96
C ALA A 32 -38.46 1.67 9.05
N TYR A 33 -39.38 0.82 9.51
CA TYR A 33 -39.21 0.03 10.73
C TYR A 33 -39.44 -1.48 10.56
N GLY A 34 -39.61 -1.98 9.34
CA GLY A 34 -39.93 -3.40 9.11
C GLY A 34 -38.99 -4.38 9.82
N ALA A 35 -37.68 -4.11 9.81
CA ALA A 35 -36.70 -4.92 10.54
C ALA A 35 -36.83 -4.80 12.07
N ALA A 36 -37.13 -3.59 12.58
CA ALA A 36 -37.31 -3.36 14.01
C ALA A 36 -38.56 -4.03 14.57
N VAL A 37 -39.63 -4.15 13.77
CA VAL A 37 -40.87 -4.85 14.15
C VAL A 37 -40.61 -6.35 14.32
N ALA A 38 -39.81 -6.95 13.44
CA ALA A 38 -39.49 -8.38 13.50
C ALA A 38 -38.73 -8.76 14.78
N GLU A 39 -37.99 -7.82 15.36
CA GLU A 39 -37.23 -7.99 16.60
C GLU A 39 -37.95 -7.41 17.83
N LEU A 40 -39.14 -6.81 17.66
CA LEU A 40 -39.86 -6.13 18.73
C LEU A 40 -40.37 -7.13 19.77
N THR A 41 -39.80 -7.07 20.97
CA THR A 41 -40.24 -7.87 22.11
C THR A 41 -40.66 -6.94 23.24
N LEU A 42 -41.90 -7.10 23.71
CA LEU A 42 -42.48 -6.31 24.80
C LEU A 42 -43.07 -7.24 25.88
N PRO A 43 -42.94 -6.93 27.18
CA PRO A 43 -43.45 -7.78 28.25
C PRO A 43 -44.97 -7.98 28.19
N ASN A 44 -45.40 -9.25 28.16
CA ASN A 44 -46.81 -9.66 28.13
C ASN A 44 -47.62 -9.01 26.98
N THR A 45 -46.98 -8.73 25.85
CA THR A 45 -47.61 -8.04 24.72
C THR A 45 -47.51 -8.88 23.47
N THR A 46 -48.63 -9.09 22.79
CA THR A 46 -48.66 -9.72 21.47
C THR A 46 -48.33 -8.68 20.40
N VAL A 47 -47.42 -8.99 19.49
CA VAL A 47 -47.14 -8.18 18.29
C VAL A 47 -47.68 -8.92 17.08
N ALA A 48 -48.64 -8.32 16.37
CA ALA A 48 -49.26 -8.89 15.18
C ALA A 48 -48.98 -7.98 13.98
N GLY A 49 -48.46 -8.54 12.90
CA GLY A 49 -48.12 -7.80 11.67
C GLY A 49 -49.09 -8.10 10.54
N TYR A 50 -49.38 -7.10 9.71
CA TYR A 50 -50.00 -7.32 8.42
C TYR A 50 -49.04 -8.06 7.49
N ASP A 51 -49.46 -9.22 6.99
CA ASP A 51 -48.74 -10.06 6.03
C ASP A 51 -49.64 -10.36 4.82
N GLY A 52 -50.04 -9.32 4.10
CA GLY A 52 -50.80 -9.44 2.85
C GLY A 52 -52.30 -9.70 2.98
N SER A 53 -52.83 -9.98 4.17
CA SER A 53 -54.28 -10.20 4.38
C SER A 53 -54.80 -9.66 5.72
N PHE A 54 -55.69 -8.66 5.65
CA PHE A 54 -56.38 -8.13 6.83
C PHE A 54 -57.31 -9.16 7.47
N LEU A 55 -57.92 -10.06 6.69
CA LEU A 55 -58.78 -11.12 7.23
C LEU A 55 -57.97 -12.12 8.07
N GLN A 56 -56.76 -12.46 7.61
CA GLN A 56 -55.86 -13.33 8.36
C GLN A 56 -55.37 -12.64 9.64
N LEU A 57 -54.97 -11.37 9.55
CA LEU A 57 -54.57 -10.56 10.70
C LEU A 57 -55.70 -10.48 11.74
N ARG A 58 -56.92 -10.13 11.31
CA ARG A 58 -58.09 -10.06 12.20
C ARG A 58 -58.37 -11.40 12.87
N LYS A 59 -58.36 -12.50 12.11
CA LYS A 59 -58.57 -13.84 12.65
C LYS A 59 -57.50 -14.23 13.69
N ALA A 60 -56.26 -13.79 13.50
CA ALA A 60 -55.17 -14.09 14.44
C ALA A 60 -55.31 -13.35 15.77
N ILE A 61 -55.80 -12.11 15.74
CA ILE A 61 -55.96 -11.27 16.94
C ILE A 61 -57.34 -11.41 17.61
N ASP A 62 -58.35 -11.94 16.91
CA ASP A 62 -59.73 -12.09 17.39
C ASP A 62 -59.84 -12.72 18.80
N PRO A 63 -59.09 -13.79 19.15
CA PRO A 63 -59.15 -14.36 20.49
C PRO A 63 -58.74 -13.40 21.61
N LEU A 64 -57.91 -12.40 21.31
CA LEU A 64 -57.37 -11.43 22.27
C LEU A 64 -58.36 -10.29 22.56
N LEU A 65 -59.39 -10.12 21.73
CA LEU A 65 -60.33 -8.99 21.79
C LEU A 65 -61.63 -9.34 22.56
N ASN A 66 -61.73 -10.54 23.13
CA ASN A 66 -62.96 -11.08 23.74
C ASN A 66 -63.19 -10.70 25.21
N ASP A 67 -62.26 -9.99 25.85
CA ASP A 67 -62.35 -9.61 27.27
C ASP A 67 -62.79 -8.14 27.43
N SER A 68 -63.26 -7.77 28.63
CA SER A 68 -63.68 -6.40 28.98
C SER A 68 -62.51 -5.44 29.22
N GLN A 69 -61.28 -5.95 29.32
CA GLN A 69 -60.06 -5.15 29.47
C GLN A 69 -59.31 -5.10 28.12
N PRO A 70 -58.74 -3.95 27.73
CA PRO A 70 -58.00 -3.84 26.48
C PRO A 70 -56.77 -4.78 26.50
N PRO A 71 -56.59 -5.64 25.48
CA PRO A 71 -55.45 -6.53 25.43
C PRO A 71 -54.16 -5.74 25.23
N ARG A 72 -53.05 -6.27 25.74
CA ARG A 72 -51.71 -5.77 25.41
C ARG A 72 -51.34 -6.25 24.01
N LEU A 73 -51.68 -5.46 23.00
CA LEU A 73 -51.56 -5.82 21.59
C LEU A 73 -50.97 -4.66 20.78
N VAL A 74 -49.95 -4.95 19.99
CA VAL A 74 -49.42 -4.04 18.96
C VAL A 74 -49.74 -4.63 17.60
N VAL A 75 -50.44 -3.87 16.76
CA VAL A 75 -50.76 -4.24 15.39
C VAL A 75 -49.95 -3.38 14.43
N TYR A 76 -48.96 -3.97 13.75
CA TYR A 76 -48.13 -3.28 12.76
C TYR A 76 -48.68 -3.43 11.35
N VAL A 77 -48.80 -2.31 10.64
CA VAL A 77 -49.32 -2.25 9.27
C VAL A 77 -48.38 -1.40 8.41
N PRO A 78 -47.69 -1.98 7.41
CA PRO A 78 -46.78 -1.24 6.52
C PRO A 78 -47.55 -0.53 5.39
N LEU A 79 -48.70 0.07 5.72
CA LEU A 79 -49.58 0.76 4.77
C LEU A 79 -50.07 2.06 5.37
N GLU A 80 -50.44 2.98 4.50
CA GLU A 80 -51.14 4.20 4.89
C GLU A 80 -52.55 3.86 5.37
N ARG A 81 -52.97 4.47 6.47
CA ARG A 81 -54.23 4.15 7.16
C ARG A 81 -55.44 4.25 6.22
N GLU A 82 -55.50 5.30 5.42
CA GLU A 82 -56.59 5.57 4.46
C GLU A 82 -56.69 4.49 3.37
N LYS A 83 -55.58 3.81 3.07
CA LYS A 83 -55.51 2.72 2.08
C LYS A 83 -55.90 1.36 2.64
N THR A 84 -56.18 1.27 3.94
CA THR A 84 -56.64 0.01 4.57
C THR A 84 -58.14 -0.27 4.35
N HIS A 85 -58.87 0.65 3.71
CA HIS A 85 -60.31 0.55 3.49
C HIS A 85 -61.09 0.25 4.78
N SER A 86 -60.65 0.84 5.90
CA SER A 86 -61.26 0.66 7.23
C SER A 86 -61.25 -0.79 7.71
N ALA A 87 -60.37 -1.65 7.19
CA ALA A 87 -60.30 -3.05 7.58
C ALA A 87 -60.05 -3.26 9.09
N LEU A 88 -59.38 -2.30 9.74
CA LEU A 88 -59.02 -2.32 11.17
C LEU A 88 -59.78 -1.25 11.98
N ILE A 89 -60.91 -0.74 11.50
CA ILE A 89 -61.64 0.38 12.14
C ILE A 89 -62.02 0.12 13.60
N GLU A 90 -62.33 -1.12 13.96
CA GLU A 90 -62.63 -1.54 15.34
C GLU A 90 -61.42 -1.31 16.26
N LEU A 91 -60.22 -1.64 15.79
CA LEU A 91 -58.97 -1.43 16.54
C LEU A 91 -58.58 0.04 16.59
N ASP A 92 -58.77 0.77 15.49
CA ASP A 92 -58.55 2.21 15.43
C ASP A 92 -59.41 2.97 16.45
N CYS A 93 -60.65 2.49 16.69
CA CYS A 93 -61.56 3.08 17.67
C CYS A 93 -61.24 2.66 19.11
N ALA A 94 -60.79 1.43 19.32
CA ALA A 94 -60.53 0.88 20.65
C ALA A 94 -59.12 1.21 21.19
N GLY A 95 -58.15 1.39 20.30
CA GLY A 95 -56.74 1.57 20.64
C GLY A 95 -56.18 2.96 20.38
N VAL A 96 -54.87 3.10 20.53
CA VAL A 96 -54.13 4.30 20.13
C VAL A 96 -53.44 4.09 18.79
N ILE A 97 -53.56 5.09 17.93
CA ILE A 97 -52.97 5.06 16.59
C ILE A 97 -51.58 5.69 16.68
N MET A 98 -50.57 4.99 16.18
CA MET A 98 -49.21 5.49 16.00
C MET A 98 -48.89 5.54 14.50
N GLN A 99 -48.53 6.71 13.99
CA GLN A 99 -48.20 6.89 12.57
C GLN A 99 -47.35 8.15 12.35
N PRO A 100 -46.70 8.30 11.18
CA PRO A 100 -46.00 9.53 10.86
C PRO A 100 -46.92 10.76 10.98
N ARG A 101 -46.44 11.82 11.64
CA ARG A 101 -47.16 13.10 11.85
C ARG A 101 -48.40 13.02 12.75
N GLN A 102 -48.59 11.92 13.49
CA GLN A 102 -49.69 11.76 14.43
C GLN A 102 -49.63 12.77 15.59
N GLN A 103 -50.82 13.16 16.08
CA GLN A 103 -50.99 13.88 17.35
C GLN A 103 -51.70 12.98 18.37
N PRO A 104 -51.27 12.95 19.65
CA PRO A 104 -50.19 13.74 20.26
C PRO A 104 -48.77 13.30 19.81
N PRO A 105 -47.71 14.11 20.03
CA PRO A 105 -46.35 13.81 19.55
C PRO A 105 -45.78 12.47 20.05
N ALA A 106 -46.27 11.97 21.19
CA ALA A 106 -45.91 10.66 21.73
C ALA A 106 -46.36 9.47 20.83
N CYS A 107 -47.24 9.72 19.86
CA CYS A 107 -47.72 8.74 18.89
C CYS A 107 -47.10 8.94 17.50
N ASN A 108 -46.21 9.91 17.34
CA ASN A 108 -45.60 10.22 16.05
C ASN A 108 -44.41 9.28 15.78
N THR A 109 -44.55 8.43 14.77
CA THR A 109 -43.53 7.46 14.37
C THR A 109 -42.73 7.90 13.15
N ARG A 110 -42.75 9.17 12.75
CA ARG A 110 -41.90 9.66 11.65
C ARG A 110 -40.42 9.49 12.02
N LEU A 111 -39.63 8.84 11.15
CA LEU A 111 -38.24 8.47 11.47
C LEU A 111 -37.38 9.68 11.87
N SER A 112 -37.56 10.82 11.20
CA SER A 112 -36.86 12.07 11.50
C SER A 112 -37.11 12.56 12.94
N VAL A 113 -38.36 12.45 13.40
CA VAL A 113 -38.79 12.87 14.74
C VAL A 113 -38.29 11.88 15.79
N VAL A 114 -38.42 10.58 15.52
CA VAL A 114 -37.94 9.52 16.42
C VAL A 114 -36.41 9.60 16.58
N ALA A 115 -35.68 9.77 15.48
CA ALA A 115 -34.23 9.97 15.48
C ALA A 115 -33.83 11.23 16.25
N ARG A 116 -34.51 12.35 15.99
CA ARG A 116 -34.29 13.62 16.72
C ARG A 116 -34.45 13.44 18.22
N ASN A 117 -35.55 12.84 18.66
CA ASN A 117 -35.82 12.67 20.10
C ASN A 117 -34.83 11.70 20.76
N ALA A 118 -34.42 10.65 20.05
CA ALA A 118 -33.42 9.70 20.53
C ALA A 118 -32.01 10.32 20.64
N LEU A 119 -31.64 11.19 19.70
CA LEU A 119 -30.30 11.77 19.59
C LEU A 119 -30.15 13.10 20.31
N LYS A 120 -31.23 13.83 20.58
CA LYS A 120 -31.22 15.13 21.30
C LYS A 120 -30.48 15.12 22.65
N PRO A 121 -30.54 14.07 23.48
CA PRO A 121 -29.75 14.00 24.72
C PRO A 121 -28.24 13.87 24.49
N ILE A 122 -27.83 13.50 23.29
CA ILE A 122 -26.46 13.11 22.93
C ILE A 122 -25.80 14.15 22.00
N LEU A 123 -26.61 14.94 21.28
CA LEU A 123 -26.17 15.85 20.21
C LEU A 123 -26.59 17.31 20.44
N GLY A 124 -25.84 18.24 19.85
CA GLY A 124 -26.24 19.64 19.76
C GLY A 124 -27.40 19.87 18.78
N GLU A 125 -28.21 20.91 19.00
CA GLU A 125 -29.42 21.20 18.18
C GLU A 125 -29.10 21.33 16.68
N ASP A 126 -27.97 21.93 16.31
CA ASP A 126 -27.57 22.08 14.90
C ASP A 126 -27.30 20.71 14.22
N GLN A 127 -26.68 19.78 14.93
CA GLN A 127 -26.39 18.44 14.43
C GLN A 127 -27.66 17.60 14.28
N VAL A 128 -28.57 17.72 15.25
CA VAL A 128 -29.86 17.06 15.23
C VAL A 128 -30.71 17.58 14.06
N ALA A 129 -30.71 18.89 13.82
CA ALA A 129 -31.43 19.50 12.70
C ALA A 129 -30.92 19.01 11.33
N GLU A 130 -29.60 18.82 11.19
CA GLU A 130 -29.02 18.29 9.94
C GLU A 130 -29.38 16.81 9.73
N ILE A 131 -29.30 15.98 10.78
CA ILE A 131 -29.76 14.58 10.70
C ILE A 131 -31.24 14.52 10.35
N GLU A 132 -32.08 15.36 10.96
CA GLU A 132 -33.51 15.46 10.65
C GLU A 132 -33.70 15.72 9.15
N ARG A 133 -32.99 16.72 8.59
CA ARG A 133 -33.04 17.05 7.15
C ARG A 133 -32.62 15.87 6.26
N GLN A 134 -31.57 15.13 6.63
CA GLN A 134 -31.07 14.01 5.83
C GLN A 134 -32.03 12.81 5.86
N VAL A 135 -32.66 12.54 7.00
CA VAL A 135 -33.69 11.50 7.13
C VAL A 135 -34.92 11.86 6.29
N GLU A 136 -35.38 13.12 6.36
CA GLU A 136 -36.50 13.61 5.54
C GLU A 136 -36.24 13.53 4.03
N ALA A 137 -34.98 13.69 3.62
CA ALA A 137 -34.57 13.51 2.24
C ALA A 137 -34.41 12.03 1.83
N GLY A 138 -34.67 11.07 2.73
CA GLY A 138 -34.54 9.63 2.48
C GLY A 138 -33.08 9.14 2.38
N LYS A 139 -32.11 9.91 2.89
CA LYS A 139 -30.67 9.61 2.78
C LYS A 139 -30.15 8.69 3.89
N LEU A 140 -30.80 8.73 5.05
CA LEU A 140 -30.47 7.94 6.22
C LEU A 140 -31.62 7.02 6.59
N SER A 141 -31.31 5.73 6.72
CA SER A 141 -32.21 4.69 7.23
C SER A 141 -32.10 4.53 8.74
N LEU A 142 -33.04 3.80 9.35
CA LEU A 142 -32.95 3.42 10.77
C LEU A 142 -31.62 2.73 11.12
N THR A 143 -31.14 1.86 10.23
CA THR A 143 -29.85 1.16 10.40
C THR A 143 -28.68 2.13 10.39
N ASP A 144 -28.67 3.09 9.45
CA ASP A 144 -27.64 4.14 9.41
C ASP A 144 -27.62 4.95 10.72
N LEU A 145 -28.80 5.35 11.21
CA LEU A 145 -28.94 6.14 12.43
C LEU A 145 -28.46 5.40 13.67
N ASN A 146 -28.80 4.12 13.81
CA ASN A 146 -28.31 3.29 14.91
C ASN A 146 -26.78 3.15 14.87
N ALA A 147 -26.21 2.91 13.68
CA ALA A 147 -24.76 2.84 13.52
C ALA A 147 -24.06 4.16 13.87
N LEU A 148 -24.66 5.31 13.53
CA LEU A 148 -24.14 6.63 13.93
C LEU A 148 -24.19 6.83 15.46
N ALA A 149 -25.23 6.34 16.13
CA ALA A 149 -25.41 6.53 17.57
C ALA A 149 -24.45 5.68 18.43
N GLU A 150 -24.12 4.45 18.00
CA GLU A 150 -23.23 3.54 18.74
C GLU A 150 -21.77 4.01 18.78
N GLN A 151 -21.35 4.83 17.82
CA GLN A 151 -19.93 5.05 17.55
C GLN A 151 -19.29 6.22 18.30
N GLY A 152 -20.03 6.95 19.13
CA GLY A 152 -19.50 8.12 19.86
C GLY A 152 -19.26 9.31 18.92
N ILE A 153 -19.92 10.41 19.18
CA ILE A 153 -20.15 11.46 18.20
C ILE A 153 -18.91 12.34 17.98
N ASP A 154 -18.32 12.19 16.80
CA ASP A 154 -17.79 13.30 16.01
C ASP A 154 -18.44 13.21 14.60
N LEU A 155 -19.70 13.63 14.51
CA LEU A 155 -20.55 13.54 13.30
C LEU A 155 -20.02 14.35 12.11
N SER A 156 -18.93 15.11 12.29
CA SER A 156 -18.24 15.77 11.18
C SER A 156 -17.64 14.77 10.17
N THR A 157 -17.58 13.47 10.50
CA THR A 157 -17.10 12.37 9.64
C THR A 157 -17.98 11.10 9.65
N GLY A 158 -19.19 11.20 10.22
CA GLY A 158 -20.08 10.04 10.43
C GLY A 158 -20.59 9.40 9.14
N VAL A 159 -20.96 10.20 8.13
CA VAL A 159 -21.46 9.67 6.86
C VAL A 159 -20.31 9.11 6.02
N VAL A 160 -19.14 9.75 6.06
CA VAL A 160 -17.91 9.24 5.45
C VAL A 160 -17.56 7.87 6.04
N LYS A 161 -17.61 7.71 7.37
CA LYS A 161 -17.36 6.41 8.02
C LYS A 161 -18.33 5.33 7.60
N LEU A 162 -19.62 5.64 7.42
CA LEU A 162 -20.60 4.70 6.89
C LEU A 162 -20.29 4.25 5.45
N ILE A 163 -19.76 5.16 4.63
CA ILE A 163 -19.48 4.89 3.22
C ILE A 163 -18.16 4.13 3.04
N PHE A 164 -17.10 4.56 3.73
CA PHE A 164 -15.74 4.04 3.57
C PHE A 164 -15.38 2.98 4.63
N GLY A 165 -16.22 2.75 5.63
CA GLY A 165 -15.95 1.85 6.76
C GLY A 165 -15.05 2.45 7.84
N THR A 166 -14.47 3.62 7.61
CA THR A 166 -13.50 4.30 8.46
C THR A 166 -13.64 5.82 8.36
N ALA A 167 -13.33 6.52 9.45
CA ALA A 167 -13.21 7.98 9.47
C ALA A 167 -11.75 8.45 9.41
N HIS A 168 -10.79 7.51 9.37
CA HIS A 168 -9.37 7.86 9.39
C HIS A 168 -8.96 8.50 8.06
N PRO A 169 -8.45 9.76 8.04
CA PRO A 169 -8.26 10.50 6.80
C PRO A 169 -7.35 9.81 5.78
N GLN A 170 -6.33 9.08 6.23
CA GLN A 170 -5.41 8.35 5.33
C GLN A 170 -6.10 7.19 4.65
N GLU A 171 -6.93 6.44 5.36
CA GLU A 171 -7.62 5.27 4.80
C GLU A 171 -8.73 5.71 3.85
N VAL A 172 -9.48 6.76 4.22
CA VAL A 172 -10.48 7.37 3.34
C VAL A 172 -9.83 7.92 2.07
N ALA A 173 -8.74 8.67 2.18
CA ALA A 173 -8.04 9.22 1.02
C ALA A 173 -7.48 8.13 0.11
N LEU A 174 -6.90 7.07 0.69
CA LEU A 174 -6.38 5.93 -0.09
C LEU A 174 -7.51 5.23 -0.84
N ALA A 175 -8.61 4.87 -0.16
CA ALA A 175 -9.78 4.27 -0.79
C ALA A 175 -10.40 5.17 -1.87
N PHE A 176 -10.44 6.48 -1.62
CA PHE A 176 -10.91 7.47 -2.59
C PHE A 176 -9.99 7.57 -3.81
N LEU A 177 -8.66 7.50 -3.64
CA LEU A 177 -7.70 7.53 -4.75
C LEU A 177 -7.71 6.23 -5.58
N HIS A 178 -8.01 5.10 -4.92
CA HIS A 178 -8.07 3.79 -5.54
C HIS A 178 -9.12 3.70 -6.65
N SER A 179 -10.37 4.08 -6.33
CA SER A 179 -11.51 3.86 -7.23
C SER A 179 -12.65 4.85 -7.02
N ASP A 180 -13.64 4.79 -7.92
CA ASP A 180 -14.91 5.53 -7.87
C ASP A 180 -16.05 4.72 -7.21
N GLN A 181 -15.74 3.56 -6.61
CA GLN A 181 -16.75 2.64 -6.05
C GLN A 181 -17.68 3.30 -5.02
N HIS A 182 -17.18 4.31 -4.31
CA HIS A 182 -17.93 5.03 -3.28
C HIS A 182 -18.64 6.28 -3.81
N ASP A 183 -18.41 6.73 -5.05
CA ASP A 183 -18.89 8.01 -5.58
C ASP A 183 -20.42 8.08 -5.61
N ALA A 184 -21.08 6.97 -5.94
CA ALA A 184 -22.54 6.86 -5.92
C ALA A 184 -23.11 6.95 -4.48
N ALA A 185 -22.43 6.32 -3.52
CA ALA A 185 -22.84 6.37 -2.11
C ALA A 185 -22.63 7.76 -1.49
N VAL A 186 -21.49 8.40 -1.80
CA VAL A 186 -21.21 9.80 -1.44
C VAL A 186 -22.30 10.72 -1.97
N SER A 187 -22.70 10.53 -3.24
CA SER A 187 -23.74 11.35 -3.86
C SER A 187 -25.13 11.10 -3.28
N LYS A 188 -25.51 9.84 -3.07
CA LYS A 188 -26.79 9.46 -2.48
C LYS A 188 -26.95 9.98 -1.06
N LYS A 189 -25.87 9.97 -0.26
CA LYS A 189 -25.89 10.39 1.15
C LYS A 189 -25.46 11.86 1.37
N ASP A 190 -25.24 12.65 0.32
CA ASP A 190 -24.85 14.07 0.39
C ASP A 190 -23.55 14.31 1.20
N ALA A 191 -22.64 13.34 1.15
CA ALA A 191 -21.42 13.32 1.94
C ALA A 191 -20.27 14.12 1.29
N GLN A 192 -20.49 14.80 0.16
CA GLN A 192 -19.45 15.54 -0.56
C GLN A 192 -18.86 16.64 0.32
N LYS A 193 -19.69 17.38 1.06
CA LYS A 193 -19.21 18.46 1.95
C LYS A 193 -18.30 17.90 3.05
N GLU A 194 -18.68 16.74 3.58
CA GLU A 194 -17.99 16.05 4.67
C GLU A 194 -16.66 15.46 4.21
N LEU A 195 -16.67 14.69 3.12
CA LEU A 195 -15.48 14.13 2.48
C LEU A 195 -14.50 15.25 2.12
N ARG A 196 -15.00 16.33 1.53
CA ARG A 196 -14.19 17.49 1.20
C ARG A 196 -13.54 18.08 2.43
N HIS A 197 -14.31 18.38 3.48
CA HIS A 197 -13.77 18.94 4.71
C HIS A 197 -12.68 18.06 5.32
N LEU A 198 -12.90 16.73 5.36
CA LEU A 198 -11.92 15.75 5.83
C LEU A 198 -10.61 15.83 5.04
N LEU A 199 -10.69 15.82 3.70
CA LEU A 199 -9.52 15.87 2.82
C LEU A 199 -8.79 17.22 2.93
N GLN A 200 -9.52 18.33 2.89
CA GLN A 200 -8.93 19.67 2.98
C GLN A 200 -8.20 19.90 4.30
N ALA A 201 -8.84 19.54 5.43
CA ALA A 201 -8.24 19.71 6.75
C ALA A 201 -7.02 18.81 6.99
N SER A 202 -7.02 17.61 6.40
CA SER A 202 -5.97 16.61 6.67
C SER A 202 -4.77 16.73 5.74
N PHE A 203 -4.97 17.15 4.49
CA PHE A 203 -3.95 17.18 3.45
C PHE A 203 -3.58 18.59 2.99
N ASP A 204 -4.15 19.64 3.61
CA ASP A 204 -3.86 21.04 3.28
C ASP A 204 -4.08 21.35 1.79
N ILE A 205 -5.24 20.88 1.29
CA ILE A 205 -5.62 20.97 -0.11
C ILE A 205 -6.88 21.83 -0.28
N GLU A 206 -6.94 22.56 -1.39
CA GLU A 206 -8.14 23.27 -1.81
C GLU A 206 -8.95 22.47 -2.84
N LEU A 207 -10.20 22.15 -2.49
CA LEU A 207 -11.13 21.42 -3.35
C LEU A 207 -12.38 22.28 -3.63
N PRO A 208 -12.64 22.67 -4.90
CA PRO A 208 -13.80 23.47 -5.25
C PRO A 208 -15.13 22.71 -5.10
N THR A 209 -16.17 23.34 -4.55
CA THR A 209 -17.51 22.73 -4.38
C THR A 209 -18.20 22.32 -5.67
N ALA A 210 -17.93 23.05 -6.77
CA ALA A 210 -18.62 22.88 -8.04
C ALA A 210 -18.04 21.74 -8.91
N GLU A 211 -16.97 21.09 -8.46
CA GLU A 211 -16.30 20.04 -9.21
C GLU A 211 -16.83 18.63 -8.87
N ALA A 212 -16.78 17.74 -9.86
CA ALA A 212 -17.11 16.34 -9.67
C ALA A 212 -16.01 15.62 -8.85
N LEU A 213 -16.40 14.53 -8.16
CA LEU A 213 -15.48 13.72 -7.35
C LEU A 213 -14.28 13.19 -8.14
N ALA A 214 -14.47 12.84 -9.42
CA ALA A 214 -13.37 12.44 -10.29
C ALA A 214 -12.27 13.53 -10.42
N ASN A 215 -12.66 14.80 -10.49
CA ASN A 215 -11.71 15.92 -10.56
C ASN A 215 -11.00 16.14 -9.21
N TRP A 216 -11.72 15.98 -8.10
CA TRP A 216 -11.10 16.00 -6.77
C TRP A 216 -10.06 14.89 -6.62
N ARG A 217 -10.35 13.69 -7.13
CA ARG A 217 -9.43 12.55 -7.10
C ARG A 217 -8.13 12.86 -7.85
N VAL A 218 -8.22 13.44 -9.06
CA VAL A 218 -7.04 13.89 -9.84
C VAL A 218 -6.26 14.96 -9.09
N LYS A 219 -6.94 15.97 -8.55
CA LYS A 219 -6.30 17.06 -7.77
C LYS A 219 -5.61 16.56 -6.52
N LEU A 220 -6.27 15.70 -5.74
CA LEU A 220 -5.71 15.10 -4.53
C LEU A 220 -4.48 14.27 -4.87
N ALA A 221 -4.57 13.42 -5.89
CA ALA A 221 -3.45 12.59 -6.31
C ALA A 221 -2.23 13.43 -6.70
N ARG A 222 -2.45 14.42 -7.57
CA ARG A 222 -1.40 15.37 -7.99
C ARG A 222 -0.79 16.11 -6.80
N HIS A 223 -1.64 16.65 -5.91
CA HIS A 223 -1.21 17.40 -4.75
C HIS A 223 -0.38 16.56 -3.78
N VAL A 224 -0.81 15.32 -3.51
CA VAL A 224 -0.12 14.38 -2.62
C VAL A 224 1.27 14.00 -3.17
N LEU A 225 1.35 13.62 -4.45
CA LEU A 225 2.62 13.24 -5.06
C LEU A 225 3.59 14.42 -5.18
N LEU A 226 3.11 15.60 -5.53
CA LEU A 226 3.98 16.78 -5.63
C LEU A 226 4.43 17.28 -4.27
N THR A 227 3.59 17.17 -3.24
CA THR A 227 3.99 17.45 -1.87
C THR A 227 5.08 16.48 -1.41
N ASP A 228 4.96 15.18 -1.68
CA ASP A 228 5.99 14.17 -1.35
C ASP A 228 7.34 14.48 -2.03
N LEU A 229 7.33 14.87 -3.31
CA LEU A 229 8.54 15.29 -4.04
C LEU A 229 9.16 16.57 -3.47
N LEU A 230 8.35 17.62 -3.28
CA LEU A 230 8.86 18.91 -2.80
C LEU A 230 9.31 18.84 -1.32
N ALA A 231 8.69 17.99 -0.51
CA ALA A 231 9.13 17.74 0.87
C ALA A 231 10.56 17.15 0.91
N ALA A 232 10.91 16.30 -0.06
CA ALA A 232 12.27 15.78 -0.19
C ALA A 232 13.27 16.85 -0.65
N LEU A 233 12.86 17.73 -1.57
CA LEU A 233 13.70 18.82 -2.10
C LEU A 233 13.91 19.98 -1.11
N LYS A 234 12.97 20.22 -0.20
CA LYS A 234 13.01 21.35 0.76
C LYS A 234 13.23 22.67 0.01
N ASP A 235 14.19 23.48 0.46
CA ASP A 235 14.52 24.79 -0.13
C ASP A 235 15.24 24.70 -1.49
N GLN A 236 15.51 23.49 -2.00
CA GLN A 236 16.19 23.27 -3.27
C GLN A 236 15.23 23.02 -4.44
N ALA A 237 13.94 23.23 -4.23
CA ALA A 237 12.93 23.07 -5.26
C ALA A 237 13.19 24.02 -6.45
N PRO A 238 13.18 23.53 -7.71
CA PRO A 238 13.30 24.37 -8.90
C PRO A 238 12.20 25.45 -8.95
N SER A 239 12.55 26.65 -9.38
CA SER A 239 11.60 27.78 -9.48
C SER A 239 10.44 27.50 -10.46
N SER A 240 10.65 26.60 -11.43
CA SER A 240 9.60 26.11 -12.34
C SER A 240 8.45 25.40 -11.60
N LEU A 241 8.68 24.88 -10.41
CA LEU A 241 7.68 24.21 -9.56
C LEU A 241 7.05 25.13 -8.51
N ALA A 242 7.48 26.40 -8.41
CA ALA A 242 7.01 27.32 -7.37
C ALA A 242 5.51 27.65 -7.44
N SER A 243 4.89 27.51 -8.62
CA SER A 243 3.45 27.77 -8.84
C SER A 243 2.57 26.55 -8.60
N VAL A 244 3.15 25.39 -8.28
CA VAL A 244 2.41 24.15 -8.03
C VAL A 244 1.74 24.22 -6.66
N SER A 245 0.45 23.89 -6.61
CA SER A 245 -0.29 23.74 -5.35
C SER A 245 0.17 22.48 -4.61
N VAL A 246 0.74 22.69 -3.42
CA VAL A 246 1.20 21.65 -2.48
C VAL A 246 0.84 22.04 -1.05
N ALA A 247 0.96 21.10 -0.11
CA ALA A 247 0.76 21.40 1.30
C ALA A 247 1.86 22.33 1.83
N HIS A 248 1.50 23.23 2.73
CA HIS A 248 2.41 24.20 3.35
C HIS A 248 2.54 24.02 4.86
N SER A 249 1.48 23.51 5.50
CA SER A 249 1.51 23.13 6.91
C SER A 249 2.35 21.88 7.14
N THR A 250 3.07 21.82 8.26
CA THR A 250 3.85 20.63 8.64
C THR A 250 2.97 19.39 8.73
N GLY A 251 1.75 19.52 9.27
CA GLY A 251 0.80 18.41 9.34
C GLY A 251 0.31 17.92 7.98
N GLY A 252 0.02 18.83 7.04
CA GLY A 252 -0.38 18.49 5.68
C GLY A 252 0.74 17.82 4.88
N ILE A 253 1.97 18.35 4.99
CA ILE A 253 3.16 17.76 4.36
C ILE A 253 3.37 16.32 4.86
N ASP A 254 3.37 16.10 6.18
CA ASP A 254 3.52 14.76 6.77
C ASP A 254 2.39 13.82 6.34
N ALA A 255 1.16 14.33 6.23
CA ALA A 255 0.01 13.56 5.78
C ALA A 255 0.12 13.14 4.32
N CYS A 256 0.54 14.04 3.42
CA CYS A 256 0.76 13.74 2.01
C CYS A 256 1.92 12.75 1.81
N THR A 257 3.07 12.97 2.42
CA THR A 257 4.24 12.07 2.36
C THR A 257 3.89 10.67 2.83
N ARG A 258 3.15 10.57 3.95
CA ARG A 258 2.67 9.26 4.47
C ARG A 258 1.67 8.60 3.53
N LEU A 259 0.75 9.35 2.94
CA LEU A 259 -0.24 8.81 2.01
C LEU A 259 0.44 8.31 0.71
N ALA A 260 1.36 9.08 0.14
CA ALA A 260 2.14 8.69 -1.04
C ALA A 260 2.92 7.40 -0.78
N ARG A 261 3.59 7.31 0.39
CA ARG A 261 4.32 6.09 0.81
C ARG A 261 3.38 4.91 1.03
N THR A 262 2.24 5.11 1.68
CA THR A 262 1.26 4.04 1.93
C THR A 262 0.70 3.51 0.61
N TRP A 263 0.36 4.41 -0.31
CA TRP A 263 -0.11 4.07 -1.65
C TRP A 263 0.93 3.29 -2.45
N ARG A 264 2.22 3.67 -2.42
CA ARG A 264 3.30 2.90 -3.05
C ARG A 264 3.50 1.50 -2.46
N ASN A 265 3.24 1.32 -1.18
CA ASN A 265 3.48 0.04 -0.50
C ASN A 265 2.28 -0.91 -0.57
N ASP A 266 1.15 -0.47 -1.13
CA ASP A 266 -0.04 -1.28 -1.30
C ASP A 266 -0.02 -1.99 -2.67
N ARG A 267 0.14 -3.31 -2.63
CA ARG A 267 0.25 -4.17 -3.82
C ARG A 267 -0.99 -4.13 -4.70
N ASP A 268 -2.16 -4.00 -4.10
CA ASP A 268 -3.42 -3.98 -4.84
C ASP A 268 -3.62 -2.65 -5.58
N MET A 269 -2.79 -1.64 -5.27
CA MET A 269 -2.91 -0.29 -5.81
C MET A 269 -1.74 0.16 -6.70
N TRP A 270 -0.76 -0.71 -6.94
CA TRP A 270 0.45 -0.40 -7.68
C TRP A 270 0.18 0.13 -9.10
N ASP A 271 -0.66 -0.55 -9.89
CA ASP A 271 -0.99 -0.13 -11.25
C ASP A 271 -1.59 1.28 -11.29
N ARG A 272 -2.47 1.56 -10.34
CA ARG A 272 -3.12 2.87 -10.21
C ARG A 272 -2.12 3.94 -9.80
N TYR A 273 -1.26 3.65 -8.82
CA TYR A 273 -0.20 4.56 -8.41
C TYR A 273 0.71 4.92 -9.59
N MET A 274 1.20 3.90 -10.31
CA MET A 274 2.11 4.08 -11.44
C MET A 274 1.49 4.91 -12.55
N THR A 275 0.22 4.63 -12.89
CA THR A 275 -0.51 5.39 -13.92
C THR A 275 -0.62 6.87 -13.55
N VAL A 276 -1.00 7.16 -12.31
CA VAL A 276 -1.16 8.53 -11.81
C VAL A 276 0.19 9.23 -11.72
N ALA A 277 1.22 8.59 -11.15
CA ALA A 277 2.55 9.16 -11.05
C ALA A 277 3.12 9.50 -12.43
N HIS A 278 2.93 8.63 -13.42
CA HIS A 278 3.34 8.89 -14.80
C HIS A 278 2.58 10.04 -15.44
N GLN A 279 1.26 10.12 -15.23
CA GLN A 279 0.45 11.22 -15.73
C GLN A 279 0.92 12.57 -15.16
N VAL A 280 1.13 12.66 -13.85
CA VAL A 280 1.61 13.88 -13.19
C VAL A 280 3.03 14.25 -13.64
N GLU A 281 3.89 13.25 -13.84
CA GLU A 281 5.25 13.43 -14.38
C GLU A 281 5.21 14.09 -15.78
N GLN A 282 4.36 13.58 -16.68
CA GLN A 282 4.19 14.11 -18.04
C GLN A 282 3.54 15.49 -18.06
N GLU A 283 2.48 15.71 -17.27
CA GLU A 283 1.75 16.98 -17.20
C GLU A 283 2.65 18.15 -16.80
N LEU A 284 3.65 17.90 -15.95
CA LEU A 284 4.57 18.91 -15.45
C LEU A 284 5.94 18.90 -16.16
N GLY A 285 6.16 17.97 -17.09
CA GLY A 285 7.44 17.81 -17.77
C GLY A 285 8.60 17.61 -16.78
N LEU A 286 8.39 16.85 -15.71
CA LEU A 286 9.40 16.69 -14.64
C LEU A 286 10.68 16.03 -15.15
N ASP A 287 10.59 15.25 -16.22
CA ASP A 287 11.71 14.61 -16.91
C ASP A 287 12.64 15.59 -17.64
N GLN A 288 12.14 16.78 -17.98
CA GLN A 288 12.88 17.86 -18.64
C GLN A 288 13.52 18.84 -17.65
N LEU A 289 13.20 18.73 -16.36
CA LEU A 289 13.74 19.60 -15.33
C LEU A 289 15.09 19.09 -14.82
N GLU A 290 16.01 20.01 -14.57
CA GLU A 290 17.22 19.72 -13.80
C GLU A 290 16.85 19.62 -12.31
N LEU A 291 16.63 18.40 -11.83
CA LEU A 291 16.33 18.11 -10.43
C LEU A 291 17.64 17.96 -9.63
N PRO A 292 17.74 18.54 -8.41
CA PRO A 292 18.92 18.37 -7.56
C PRO A 292 18.87 17.00 -6.85
N VAL A 293 19.31 15.98 -7.59
CA VAL A 293 19.24 14.55 -7.23
C VAL A 293 19.92 14.19 -5.92
N GLU A 294 20.82 15.03 -5.41
CA GLU A 294 21.50 14.85 -4.13
C GLU A 294 20.48 14.81 -2.97
N TRP A 295 19.42 15.61 -3.07
CA TRP A 295 18.34 15.71 -2.07
C TRP A 295 17.25 14.66 -2.25
N LEU A 296 17.25 13.97 -3.40
CA LEU A 296 16.22 12.99 -3.77
C LEU A 296 16.64 11.53 -3.54
N THR A 297 17.73 11.31 -2.82
CA THR A 297 18.33 9.97 -2.65
C THR A 297 17.37 8.91 -2.09
N GLU A 298 16.45 9.31 -1.21
CA GLU A 298 15.44 8.44 -0.61
C GLU A 298 14.04 8.59 -1.23
N ASN A 299 13.85 9.54 -2.14
CA ASN A 299 12.58 9.75 -2.79
C ASN A 299 12.32 8.66 -3.85
N GLU A 300 11.09 8.16 -3.92
CA GLU A 300 10.67 7.20 -4.95
C GLU A 300 9.30 7.58 -5.52
N THR A 301 8.93 8.86 -5.44
CA THR A 301 7.58 9.31 -5.85
C THR A 301 7.37 9.13 -7.35
N PHE A 302 8.35 9.57 -8.15
CA PHE A 302 8.27 9.61 -9.61
C PHE A 302 9.40 8.79 -10.25
N LEU A 303 9.12 8.25 -11.44
CA LEU A 303 10.08 7.44 -12.18
C LEU A 303 11.22 8.30 -12.75
N CYS A 304 10.95 9.55 -13.12
CA CYS A 304 11.98 10.49 -13.57
C CYS A 304 13.09 10.69 -12.51
N VAL A 305 12.73 10.69 -11.22
CA VAL A 305 13.71 10.77 -10.12
C VAL A 305 14.62 9.55 -10.13
N GLU A 306 14.06 8.35 -10.30
CA GLU A 306 14.84 7.11 -10.39
C GLU A 306 15.82 7.17 -11.58
N ARG A 307 15.36 7.63 -12.74
CA ARG A 307 16.18 7.79 -13.95
C ARG A 307 17.30 8.82 -13.75
N ALA A 308 17.02 9.92 -13.07
CA ALA A 308 18.02 10.94 -12.76
C ALA A 308 19.07 10.41 -11.76
N LEU A 309 18.65 9.64 -10.76
CA LEU A 309 19.56 8.97 -9.82
C LEU A 309 20.48 7.95 -10.52
N LEU A 310 19.92 7.13 -11.42
CA LEU A 310 20.70 6.20 -12.26
C LEU A 310 21.79 6.95 -13.04
N ALA A 311 21.41 7.98 -13.79
CA ALA A 311 22.34 8.77 -14.60
C ALA A 311 23.41 9.47 -13.74
N GLN A 312 23.04 9.97 -12.56
CA GLN A 312 23.98 10.58 -11.63
C GLN A 312 25.02 9.56 -11.15
N VAL A 313 24.58 8.39 -10.66
CA VAL A 313 25.49 7.37 -10.13
C VAL A 313 26.42 6.84 -11.23
N GLU A 314 25.91 6.65 -12.45
CA GLU A 314 26.72 6.28 -13.62
C GLU A 314 27.84 7.29 -13.89
N ASN A 315 27.50 8.58 -13.88
CA ASN A 315 28.46 9.66 -14.10
C ASN A 315 29.51 9.74 -12.97
N GLU A 316 29.07 9.66 -11.71
CA GLU A 316 29.97 9.76 -10.56
C GLU A 316 30.93 8.55 -10.48
N LEU A 317 30.47 7.33 -10.74
CA LEU A 317 31.35 6.15 -10.84
C LEU A 317 32.36 6.28 -12.00
N THR A 318 31.95 6.91 -13.10
CA THR A 318 32.83 7.21 -14.24
C THR A 318 33.90 8.24 -13.88
N LYS A 319 33.70 9.08 -12.85
CA LYS A 319 34.74 9.96 -12.30
C LYS A 319 35.60 9.20 -11.29
N ALA A 320 35.01 8.73 -10.20
CA ALA A 320 35.70 8.00 -9.15
C ALA A 320 34.76 6.98 -8.48
N ALA A 321 35.14 5.70 -8.52
CA ALA A 321 34.40 4.66 -7.83
C ALA A 321 34.62 4.76 -6.32
N THR A 322 33.53 4.72 -5.54
CA THR A 322 33.57 4.73 -4.07
C THR A 322 32.62 3.69 -3.50
N PRO A 323 32.88 3.14 -2.30
CA PRO A 323 31.96 2.21 -1.64
C PRO A 323 30.57 2.80 -1.42
N LEU A 324 30.46 4.11 -1.19
CA LEU A 324 29.18 4.80 -1.00
C LEU A 324 28.31 4.75 -2.26
N LEU A 325 28.90 4.88 -3.45
CA LEU A 325 28.16 4.79 -4.72
C LEU A 325 27.69 3.36 -5.00
N LEU A 326 28.49 2.35 -4.65
CA LEU A 326 28.07 0.94 -4.70
C LEU A 326 26.89 0.70 -3.76
N GLN A 327 27.01 1.10 -2.49
CA GLN A 327 25.95 0.94 -1.50
C GLN A 327 24.66 1.64 -1.94
N ARG A 328 24.76 2.81 -2.58
CA ARG A 328 23.60 3.52 -3.12
C ARG A 328 22.92 2.73 -4.26
N ALA A 329 23.70 2.18 -5.18
CA ALA A 329 23.17 1.36 -6.27
C ALA A 329 22.47 0.10 -5.74
N GLU A 330 23.06 -0.58 -4.76
CA GLU A 330 22.48 -1.74 -4.09
C GLU A 330 21.20 -1.39 -3.32
N TYR A 331 21.22 -0.25 -2.61
CA TYR A 331 20.06 0.27 -1.88
C TYR A 331 18.88 0.52 -2.82
N ARG A 332 19.11 1.16 -3.98
CA ARG A 332 18.07 1.48 -4.98
C ARG A 332 17.57 0.26 -5.75
N ARG A 333 18.39 -0.79 -5.90
CA ARG A 333 18.02 -2.04 -6.61
C ARG A 333 16.82 -2.77 -5.99
N SER A 334 16.47 -2.49 -4.74
CA SER A 334 15.36 -3.09 -3.99
C SER A 334 14.29 -2.08 -3.57
N ARG A 335 14.17 -0.99 -4.35
CA ARG A 335 13.21 0.10 -4.12
C ARG A 335 12.06 0.02 -5.11
N PHE A 336 11.01 0.77 -4.82
CA PHE A 336 9.71 0.68 -5.48
C PHE A 336 9.82 0.56 -7.01
N TRP A 337 10.52 1.48 -7.68
CA TRP A 337 10.62 1.45 -9.15
C TRP A 337 11.45 0.31 -9.71
N ALA A 338 12.45 -0.18 -8.97
CA ALA A 338 13.19 -1.37 -9.34
C ALA A 338 12.33 -2.64 -9.19
N ASP A 339 11.53 -2.73 -8.14
CA ASP A 339 10.61 -3.87 -7.94
C ASP A 339 9.52 -3.89 -9.02
N MET A 340 9.03 -2.72 -9.44
CA MET A 340 7.96 -2.59 -10.44
C MET A 340 8.45 -2.70 -11.89
N ILE A 341 9.68 -2.29 -12.18
CA ILE A 341 10.19 -2.18 -13.56
C ILE A 341 11.49 -2.98 -13.70
N PRO A 342 11.45 -4.19 -14.31
CA PRO A 342 12.62 -5.05 -14.47
C PRO A 342 13.82 -4.37 -15.14
N ALA A 343 13.58 -3.48 -16.11
CA ALA A 343 14.64 -2.73 -16.77
C ALA A 343 15.38 -1.77 -15.82
N ILE A 344 14.69 -1.15 -14.87
CA ILE A 344 15.29 -0.27 -13.85
C ILE A 344 16.11 -1.11 -12.87
N GLN A 345 15.57 -2.25 -12.43
CA GLN A 345 16.29 -3.18 -11.56
C GLN A 345 17.58 -3.67 -12.21
N ALA A 346 17.49 -4.12 -13.47
CA ALA A 346 18.62 -4.65 -14.21
C ALA A 346 19.71 -3.58 -14.39
N ARG A 347 19.31 -2.32 -14.62
CA ARG A 347 20.23 -1.19 -14.73
C ARG A 347 20.97 -0.92 -13.41
N TRP A 348 20.26 -0.88 -12.28
CA TRP A 348 20.90 -0.75 -10.96
C TRP A 348 21.84 -1.93 -10.65
N ALA A 349 21.45 -3.15 -11.01
CA ALA A 349 22.29 -4.33 -10.83
C ALA A 349 23.57 -4.25 -11.66
N LEU A 350 23.50 -3.75 -12.89
CA LEU A 350 24.65 -3.59 -13.77
C LEU A 350 25.59 -2.48 -13.30
N ILE A 351 25.03 -1.36 -12.81
CA ILE A 351 25.80 -0.29 -12.14
C ILE A 351 26.55 -0.84 -10.93
N SER A 352 25.89 -1.65 -10.10
CA SER A 352 26.50 -2.27 -8.91
C SER A 352 27.68 -3.16 -9.30
N SER A 353 27.50 -4.06 -10.28
CA SER A 353 28.59 -4.93 -10.76
C SER A 353 29.75 -4.14 -11.40
N ALA A 354 29.47 -3.06 -12.12
CA ALA A 354 30.53 -2.19 -12.64
C ALA A 354 31.32 -1.50 -11.52
N ALA A 355 30.64 -1.05 -10.46
CA ALA A 355 31.27 -0.46 -9.29
C ALA A 355 32.15 -1.47 -8.54
N GLU A 356 31.69 -2.72 -8.35
CA GLU A 356 32.47 -3.80 -7.74
C GLU A 356 33.77 -4.08 -8.51
N VAL A 357 33.70 -4.13 -9.85
CA VAL A 357 34.89 -4.29 -10.71
C VAL A 357 35.86 -3.15 -10.50
N LEU A 358 35.40 -1.90 -10.54
CA LEU A 358 36.26 -0.72 -10.38
C LEU A 358 36.95 -0.69 -9.01
N LEU A 359 36.18 -0.92 -7.93
CA LEU A 359 36.69 -0.92 -6.55
C LEU A 359 37.70 -2.05 -6.34
N THR A 360 37.38 -3.26 -6.80
CA THR A 360 38.25 -4.42 -6.66
C THR A 360 39.52 -4.27 -7.50
N ALA A 361 39.40 -3.73 -8.72
CA ALA A 361 40.56 -3.47 -9.57
C ALA A 361 41.51 -2.44 -8.94
N ASP A 362 40.98 -1.37 -8.35
CA ASP A 362 41.78 -0.37 -7.64
C ASP A 362 42.48 -0.95 -6.42
N ARG A 363 41.79 -1.80 -5.67
CA ARG A 363 42.35 -2.54 -4.54
C ARG A 363 43.50 -3.46 -4.96
N VAL A 364 43.27 -4.31 -5.97
CA VAL A 364 44.29 -5.23 -6.52
C VAL A 364 45.47 -4.43 -7.09
N ALA A 365 45.22 -3.34 -7.82
CA ALA A 365 46.28 -2.48 -8.34
C ALA A 365 47.16 -1.86 -7.24
N LYS A 366 46.56 -1.51 -6.09
CA LYS A 366 47.32 -1.04 -4.91
C LYS A 366 48.14 -2.18 -4.30
N ALA A 367 47.54 -3.35 -4.09
CA ALA A 367 48.22 -4.53 -3.56
C ALA A 367 49.40 -4.98 -4.45
N LEU A 368 49.25 -4.85 -5.78
CA LEU A 368 50.29 -5.19 -6.75
C LEU A 368 51.59 -4.39 -6.58
N LYS A 369 51.53 -3.17 -6.03
CA LYS A 369 52.74 -2.36 -5.77
C LYS A 369 53.66 -2.99 -4.74
N GLN A 370 53.12 -3.86 -3.88
CA GLN A 370 53.84 -4.59 -2.84
C GLN A 370 53.69 -6.11 -3.05
N ALA A 371 53.43 -6.53 -4.29
CA ALA A 371 53.22 -7.94 -4.61
C ALA A 371 54.44 -8.79 -4.24
N PRO A 372 54.22 -10.04 -3.76
CA PRO A 372 55.30 -10.97 -3.55
C PRO A 372 55.99 -11.32 -4.87
N THR A 373 57.23 -11.79 -4.77
CA THR A 373 58.05 -12.17 -5.93
C THR A 373 58.21 -13.68 -6.09
N SER A 374 57.77 -14.48 -5.10
CA SER A 374 57.76 -15.95 -5.21
C SER A 374 56.44 -16.44 -5.78
N VAL A 375 56.51 -17.44 -6.67
CA VAL A 375 55.32 -18.02 -7.32
C VAL A 375 54.32 -18.58 -6.29
N PRO A 376 54.72 -19.35 -5.25
CA PRO A 376 53.76 -19.84 -4.26
C PRO A 376 53.03 -18.72 -3.51
N ALA A 377 53.72 -17.63 -3.16
CA ALA A 377 53.09 -16.49 -2.49
C ALA A 377 52.16 -15.72 -3.43
N LEU A 378 52.48 -15.64 -4.73
CA LEU A 378 51.59 -15.05 -5.74
C LEU A 378 50.32 -15.87 -5.94
N VAL A 379 50.45 -17.20 -6.03
CA VAL A 379 49.29 -18.10 -6.09
C VAL A 379 48.43 -17.95 -4.84
N LYS A 380 49.05 -17.86 -3.65
CA LYS A 380 48.34 -17.60 -2.41
C LYS A 380 47.59 -16.26 -2.43
N ALA A 381 48.24 -15.15 -2.79
CA ALA A 381 47.59 -13.84 -2.87
C ALA A 381 46.41 -13.81 -3.88
N TYR A 382 46.51 -14.61 -4.95
CA TYR A 382 45.43 -14.76 -5.92
C TYR A 382 44.23 -15.56 -5.40
N ALA A 383 44.49 -16.63 -4.63
CA ALA A 383 43.52 -17.69 -4.33
C ALA A 383 43.03 -17.74 -2.86
N ASP A 384 43.89 -17.41 -1.90
CA ASP A 384 43.80 -17.80 -0.48
C ASP A 384 44.32 -16.67 0.44
N ASP A 385 43.66 -15.51 0.32
CA ASP A 385 43.81 -14.33 1.18
C ASP A 385 42.41 -13.94 1.70
N ASP A 386 42.30 -13.07 2.70
CA ASP A 386 41.00 -12.58 3.21
C ASP A 386 40.22 -11.84 2.09
N GLU A 387 40.95 -11.16 1.21
CA GLU A 387 40.42 -10.50 0.00
C GLU A 387 41.21 -10.92 -1.26
N PRO A 388 41.03 -12.15 -1.73
CA PRO A 388 41.88 -12.75 -2.75
C PRO A 388 41.76 -12.03 -4.10
N TRP A 389 42.84 -11.92 -4.87
CA TRP A 389 42.83 -11.14 -6.12
C TRP A 389 41.90 -11.69 -7.18
N CYS A 390 41.60 -12.99 -7.17
CA CYS A 390 40.66 -13.55 -8.15
C CYS A 390 39.20 -13.13 -7.94
N LEU A 391 38.87 -12.40 -6.84
CA LEU A 391 37.59 -11.67 -6.74
C LEU A 391 37.41 -10.68 -7.90
N LEU A 392 38.49 -10.11 -8.43
CA LEU A 392 38.43 -9.23 -9.60
C LEU A 392 37.84 -9.96 -10.82
N ASP A 393 38.25 -11.22 -11.03
CA ASP A 393 37.74 -12.06 -12.11
C ASP A 393 36.27 -12.47 -11.88
N THR A 394 35.88 -12.68 -10.62
CA THR A 394 34.49 -12.94 -10.22
C THR A 394 33.59 -11.77 -10.56
N HIS A 395 33.92 -10.57 -10.08
CA HIS A 395 33.11 -9.37 -10.33
C HIS A 395 33.05 -9.03 -11.83
N HIS A 396 34.16 -9.20 -12.57
CA HIS A 396 34.15 -8.99 -14.02
C HIS A 396 33.24 -10.00 -14.73
N ARG A 397 33.28 -11.29 -14.35
CA ARG A 397 32.36 -12.27 -14.93
C ARG A 397 30.90 -11.97 -14.60
N HIS A 398 30.60 -11.49 -13.39
CA HIS A 398 29.25 -11.06 -13.02
C HIS A 398 28.80 -9.87 -13.87
N LEU A 399 29.68 -8.88 -14.07
CA LEU A 399 29.41 -7.75 -14.96
C LEU A 399 29.08 -8.23 -16.38
N GLU A 400 29.93 -9.07 -16.98
CA GLU A 400 29.71 -9.59 -18.34
C GLU A 400 28.43 -10.42 -18.44
N SER A 401 28.16 -11.27 -17.44
CA SER A 401 26.94 -12.06 -17.37
C SER A 401 25.70 -11.16 -17.32
N ARG A 402 25.71 -10.09 -16.51
CA ARG A 402 24.58 -9.15 -16.43
C ARG A 402 24.44 -8.34 -17.71
N LYS A 403 25.54 -7.86 -18.26
CA LYS A 403 25.59 -7.12 -19.53
C LYS A 403 24.98 -7.93 -20.68
N TYR A 404 25.31 -9.23 -20.76
CA TYR A 404 24.77 -10.12 -21.78
C TYR A 404 23.24 -10.24 -21.74
N HIS A 405 22.66 -10.24 -20.53
CA HIS A 405 21.21 -10.32 -20.33
C HIS A 405 20.52 -8.94 -20.29
N PHE A 406 21.26 -7.84 -20.50
CA PHE A 406 20.72 -6.50 -20.43
C PHE A 406 20.28 -6.01 -21.82
N GLU A 407 19.03 -5.54 -21.92
CA GLU A 407 18.49 -4.96 -23.14
C GLU A 407 18.86 -3.47 -23.25
N PHE A 408 19.84 -3.16 -24.08
CA PHE A 408 20.20 -1.78 -24.36
C PHE A 408 19.15 -1.13 -25.28
N ALA A 409 18.64 0.03 -24.89
CA ALA A 409 17.72 0.79 -25.71
C ALA A 409 18.42 1.29 -26.97
N ALA A 410 17.68 1.35 -28.10
CA ALA A 410 18.22 1.83 -29.37
C ALA A 410 18.45 3.36 -29.41
N ASN A 411 17.97 4.07 -28.39
CA ASN A 411 18.17 5.51 -28.22
C ASN A 411 19.37 5.78 -27.28
N HIS A 412 19.67 7.05 -27.02
CA HIS A 412 20.82 7.45 -26.20
C HIS A 412 20.59 7.28 -24.68
N ASP A 413 19.51 6.65 -24.22
CA ASP A 413 19.11 6.61 -22.80
C ASP A 413 20.12 5.86 -21.91
N HIS A 414 20.96 5.00 -22.49
CA HIS A 414 21.94 4.18 -21.78
C HIS A 414 23.40 4.60 -22.04
N HIS A 415 23.65 5.76 -22.64
CA HIS A 415 25.02 6.16 -22.98
C HIS A 415 25.93 6.31 -21.73
N GLY A 416 25.40 6.77 -20.60
CA GLY A 416 26.12 6.84 -19.32
C GLY A 416 26.54 5.46 -18.82
N LEU A 417 25.62 4.51 -18.84
CA LEU A 417 25.83 3.12 -18.47
C LEU A 417 26.89 2.44 -19.35
N GLU A 418 26.81 2.60 -20.67
CA GLU A 418 27.79 2.05 -21.62
C GLU A 418 29.21 2.57 -21.34
N LYS A 419 29.35 3.88 -21.05
CA LYS A 419 30.65 4.46 -20.66
C LYS A 419 31.17 3.85 -19.36
N LEU A 420 30.30 3.68 -18.37
CA LEU A 420 30.67 3.08 -17.09
C LEU A 420 31.15 1.63 -17.27
N ILE A 421 30.41 0.82 -18.03
CA ILE A 421 30.77 -0.57 -18.33
C ILE A 421 32.12 -0.62 -19.05
N THR A 422 32.29 0.19 -20.11
CA THR A 422 33.55 0.27 -20.86
C THR A 422 34.72 0.64 -19.94
N LYS A 423 34.52 1.60 -19.03
CA LYS A 423 35.54 1.98 -18.03
C LYS A 423 35.89 0.80 -17.12
N ALA A 424 34.90 0.06 -16.63
CA ALA A 424 35.11 -1.11 -15.78
C ALA A 424 35.89 -2.22 -16.50
N GLU A 425 35.53 -2.54 -17.74
CA GLU A 425 36.23 -3.51 -18.60
C GLU A 425 37.68 -3.11 -18.88
N GLN A 426 37.91 -1.84 -19.23
CA GLN A 426 39.26 -1.31 -19.45
C GLN A 426 40.10 -1.38 -18.17
N ARG A 427 39.50 -1.05 -17.02
CA ARG A 427 40.20 -1.08 -15.73
C ARG A 427 40.53 -2.51 -15.32
N TYR A 428 39.60 -3.45 -15.47
CA TYR A 428 39.84 -4.88 -15.30
C TYR A 428 40.99 -5.35 -16.20
N THR A 429 40.94 -5.05 -17.49
CA THR A 429 41.96 -5.46 -18.46
C THR A 429 43.34 -4.91 -18.10
N ALA A 430 43.43 -3.64 -17.70
CA ALA A 430 44.69 -3.01 -17.32
C ALA A 430 45.31 -3.66 -16.06
N VAL A 431 44.50 -3.89 -15.02
CA VAL A 431 44.97 -4.48 -13.76
C VAL A 431 45.27 -5.98 -13.93
N GLY A 432 44.40 -6.72 -14.62
CA GLY A 432 44.63 -8.12 -14.96
C GLY A 432 45.88 -8.33 -15.80
N SER A 433 46.16 -7.44 -16.77
CA SER A 433 47.40 -7.48 -17.56
C SER A 433 48.64 -7.22 -16.71
N ALA A 434 48.57 -6.27 -15.76
CA ALA A 434 49.67 -6.00 -14.84
C ALA A 434 49.94 -7.20 -13.91
N LEU A 435 48.88 -7.80 -13.36
CA LEU A 435 48.94 -9.02 -12.55
C LEU A 435 49.57 -10.18 -13.34
N ALA A 436 49.07 -10.44 -14.55
CA ALA A 436 49.58 -11.52 -15.41
C ALA A 436 51.04 -11.32 -15.77
N LYS A 437 51.44 -10.10 -16.13
CA LYS A 437 52.84 -9.76 -16.43
C LYS A 437 53.75 -9.98 -15.22
N HIS A 438 53.33 -9.57 -14.03
CA HIS A 438 54.08 -9.78 -12.78
C HIS A 438 54.25 -11.27 -12.49
N PHE A 439 53.17 -12.04 -12.60
CA PHE A 439 53.20 -13.49 -12.42
C PHE A 439 54.12 -14.19 -13.42
N ILE A 440 53.97 -13.95 -14.73
CA ILE A 440 54.77 -14.59 -15.78
C ILE A 440 56.26 -14.27 -15.60
N THR A 441 56.59 -13.03 -15.23
CA THR A 441 57.98 -12.62 -14.99
C THR A 441 58.63 -13.44 -13.88
N HIS A 442 57.95 -13.58 -12.74
CA HIS A 442 58.47 -14.36 -11.62
C HIS A 442 58.38 -15.87 -11.85
N PHE A 443 57.37 -16.34 -12.58
CA PHE A 443 57.25 -17.74 -12.98
C PHE A 443 58.43 -18.17 -13.84
N HIS A 444 58.79 -17.38 -14.86
CA HIS A 444 59.94 -17.66 -15.73
C HIS A 444 61.28 -17.66 -14.98
N GLN A 445 61.40 -16.88 -13.90
CA GLN A 445 62.60 -16.82 -13.07
C GLN A 445 62.68 -17.92 -12.01
N ALA A 446 61.59 -18.64 -11.75
CA ALA A 446 61.53 -19.65 -10.71
C ALA A 446 62.27 -20.94 -11.10
N GLN A 447 62.83 -21.63 -10.11
CA GLN A 447 63.37 -22.97 -10.32
C GLN A 447 62.23 -23.99 -10.44
N HIS A 448 62.26 -24.79 -11.50
CA HIS A 448 61.27 -25.83 -11.75
C HIS A 448 61.78 -27.22 -11.31
N PRO A 449 60.91 -28.07 -10.74
CA PRO A 449 59.50 -27.82 -10.43
C PRO A 449 59.32 -26.87 -9.22
N ILE A 450 58.30 -26.02 -9.27
CA ILE A 450 58.01 -25.07 -8.19
C ILE A 450 57.62 -25.84 -6.93
N THR A 451 58.39 -25.65 -5.86
CA THR A 451 58.13 -26.30 -4.57
C THR A 451 56.97 -25.62 -3.85
N GLY A 452 56.14 -26.40 -3.15
CA GLY A 452 55.03 -25.87 -2.36
C GLY A 452 53.70 -25.72 -3.11
N LEU A 453 53.66 -25.99 -4.42
CA LEU A 453 52.42 -26.02 -5.19
C LEU A 453 52.07 -27.46 -5.58
N LEU A 454 50.78 -27.80 -5.47
CA LEU A 454 50.26 -29.04 -6.05
C LEU A 454 50.43 -28.96 -7.57
N ARG A 455 50.67 -30.10 -8.22
CA ARG A 455 50.71 -30.19 -9.68
C ARG A 455 49.50 -30.96 -10.14
N GLN A 456 48.90 -30.55 -11.26
CA GLN A 456 47.78 -31.27 -11.87
C GLN A 456 48.01 -32.78 -11.99
N GLN A 457 49.19 -33.22 -12.47
CA GLN A 457 49.53 -34.64 -12.60
C GLN A 457 49.57 -35.42 -11.27
N ALA A 458 49.65 -34.72 -10.13
CA ALA A 458 49.72 -35.32 -8.80
C ALA A 458 48.37 -35.27 -8.06
N ILE A 459 47.32 -34.66 -8.63
CA ILE A 459 46.00 -34.53 -8.00
C ILE A 459 45.43 -35.90 -7.66
N PHE A 460 45.38 -36.82 -8.62
CA PHE A 460 44.80 -38.15 -8.37
C PHE A 460 45.52 -38.89 -7.24
N GLU A 461 46.85 -38.98 -7.32
CA GLU A 461 47.66 -39.72 -6.35
C GLU A 461 47.61 -39.10 -4.95
N LYS A 462 47.64 -37.76 -4.84
CA LYS A 462 47.70 -37.07 -3.55
C LYS A 462 46.34 -36.74 -2.93
N GLN A 463 45.31 -36.51 -3.74
CA GLN A 463 44.03 -35.98 -3.29
C GLN A 463 42.86 -36.93 -3.51
N VAL A 464 42.92 -37.87 -4.47
CA VAL A 464 41.78 -38.77 -4.77
C VAL A 464 42.03 -40.17 -4.20
N LYS A 465 43.18 -40.75 -4.52
CA LYS A 465 43.56 -42.12 -4.11
C LYS A 465 43.45 -42.38 -2.61
N PRO A 466 43.81 -41.45 -1.70
CA PRO A 466 43.67 -41.68 -0.26
C PRO A 466 42.23 -41.91 0.21
N HIS A 467 41.22 -41.41 -0.52
CA HIS A 467 39.81 -41.56 -0.16
C HIS A 467 39.14 -42.81 -0.72
N LEU A 468 39.79 -43.52 -1.67
CA LEU A 468 39.24 -44.73 -2.29
C LEU A 468 39.00 -45.87 -1.29
N SER A 469 39.75 -45.89 -0.18
CA SER A 469 39.57 -46.87 0.90
C SER A 469 38.49 -46.50 1.90
N ALA A 470 38.08 -45.22 1.95
CA ALA A 470 37.13 -44.70 2.94
C ALA A 470 35.67 -44.77 2.47
N GLY A 471 35.41 -44.89 1.17
CA GLY A 471 34.06 -44.96 0.63
C GLY A 471 34.00 -44.88 -0.90
N LYS A 472 32.77 -44.72 -1.43
CA LYS A 472 32.57 -44.47 -2.86
C LYS A 472 33.01 -43.05 -3.21
N VAL A 473 33.95 -42.92 -4.14
CA VAL A 473 34.49 -41.64 -4.60
C VAL A 473 34.05 -41.38 -6.03
N ALA A 474 33.47 -40.20 -6.27
CA ALA A 474 33.26 -39.66 -7.61
C ALA A 474 34.36 -38.64 -7.89
N TYR A 475 35.09 -38.82 -9.00
CA TYR A 475 36.10 -37.88 -9.47
C TYR A 475 35.65 -37.25 -10.78
N LEU A 476 35.40 -35.94 -10.74
CA LEU A 476 34.96 -35.15 -11.89
C LEU A 476 36.14 -34.31 -12.38
N TRP A 477 36.51 -34.48 -13.65
CA TRP A 477 37.52 -33.65 -14.29
C TRP A 477 36.82 -32.68 -15.24
N VAL A 478 36.87 -31.40 -14.90
CA VAL A 478 36.18 -30.33 -15.64
C VAL A 478 37.22 -29.46 -16.32
N ASP A 479 37.05 -29.24 -17.62
CA ASP A 479 37.87 -28.29 -18.38
C ASP A 479 37.37 -26.85 -18.16
N ALA A 480 38.28 -25.87 -18.27
CA ALA A 480 38.01 -24.44 -18.22
C ALA A 480 37.30 -23.89 -16.95
N LEU A 481 37.21 -24.66 -15.86
CA LEU A 481 36.71 -24.15 -14.57
C LEU A 481 37.81 -23.30 -13.90
N ARG A 482 37.71 -21.97 -14.04
CA ARG A 482 38.63 -21.03 -13.38
C ARG A 482 38.52 -21.12 -11.86
N PHE A 483 39.63 -20.89 -11.16
CA PHE A 483 39.67 -20.97 -9.69
C PHE A 483 38.59 -20.11 -9.01
N GLU A 484 38.36 -18.91 -9.53
CA GLU A 484 37.34 -17.99 -9.01
C GLU A 484 35.91 -18.56 -9.12
N MET A 485 35.61 -19.30 -10.19
CA MET A 485 34.32 -19.99 -10.37
C MET A 485 34.20 -21.18 -9.42
N ALA A 486 35.29 -21.93 -9.22
CA ALA A 486 35.33 -23.01 -8.26
C ALA A 486 35.11 -22.50 -6.83
N ARG A 487 35.60 -21.28 -6.51
CA ARG A 487 35.36 -20.66 -5.20
C ARG A 487 33.90 -20.27 -5.00
N GLU A 488 33.25 -19.68 -5.99
CA GLU A 488 31.80 -19.42 -5.90
C GLU A 488 30.99 -20.72 -5.75
N LEU A 489 31.32 -21.75 -6.52
CA LEU A 489 30.70 -23.07 -6.40
C LEU A 489 30.90 -23.66 -5.00
N ALA A 490 32.12 -23.53 -4.43
CA ALA A 490 32.42 -23.99 -3.09
C ALA A 490 31.56 -23.28 -2.04
N GLN A 491 31.39 -21.95 -2.15
CA GLN A 491 30.54 -21.17 -1.25
C GLN A 491 29.09 -21.64 -1.27
N LEU A 492 28.54 -21.94 -2.46
CA LEU A 492 27.18 -22.47 -2.61
C LEU A 492 26.98 -23.86 -2.01
N LEU A 493 28.04 -24.67 -1.92
CA LEU A 493 27.98 -26.04 -1.42
C LEU A 493 28.31 -26.17 0.07
N THR A 494 28.86 -25.12 0.71
CA THR A 494 29.38 -25.18 2.08
C THR A 494 28.29 -25.45 3.13
N ASP A 495 27.03 -25.07 2.86
CA ASP A 495 25.92 -25.29 3.79
C ASP A 495 25.55 -26.78 3.91
N ASP A 496 25.73 -27.55 2.83
CA ASP A 496 25.31 -28.96 2.75
C ASP A 496 26.50 -29.95 2.80
N PHE A 497 27.71 -29.49 2.51
CA PHE A 497 28.89 -30.34 2.32
C PHE A 497 30.13 -29.80 3.01
N THR A 498 31.03 -30.70 3.41
CA THR A 498 32.41 -30.33 3.77
C THR A 498 33.18 -30.05 2.48
N VAL A 499 33.47 -28.77 2.22
CA VAL A 499 34.15 -28.33 1.01
C VAL A 499 35.57 -27.87 1.33
N ALA A 500 36.53 -28.28 0.50
CA ALA A 500 37.90 -27.77 0.51
C ALA A 500 38.30 -27.35 -0.91
N ILE A 501 38.93 -26.19 -1.04
CA ILE A 501 39.41 -25.64 -2.31
C ILE A 501 40.91 -25.35 -2.22
N GLN A 502 41.66 -25.73 -3.25
CA GLN A 502 43.09 -25.43 -3.34
C GLN A 502 43.51 -25.18 -4.80
N PRO A 503 44.43 -24.24 -5.05
CA PRO A 503 45.03 -24.06 -6.38
C PRO A 503 46.01 -25.21 -6.71
N ALA A 504 46.18 -25.54 -8.00
CA ALA A 504 46.99 -26.68 -8.48
C ALA A 504 47.69 -26.43 -9.82
#